data_AF-A0A1F9HTE4-F1
#
_entry.id   AF-A0A1F9HTE4-F1
#
_cell.length_a   1.000
_cell.length_b   1.000
_cell.length_c   1.000
_cell.angle_alpha   90.00
_cell.angle_beta   90.00
_cell.angle_gamma   90.00
#
_symmetry.space_group_name_H-M   'P 1'
#
loop_
_entity.id
_entity.type
_entity.pdbx_description
1 polymer ?
#
loop_
_entity_poly.entity_id
_entity_poly.type
_entity_poly.pdbx_seq_one_letter_code
_entity_poly.pdbx_strand_id
1 'polypeptide(L)'
;MIDLKLSLSLCTDNRLVSHTTVCNEIEKAVESFSISPSQLKDIILYGFKRSFFFHSYASKREYVRQVIDYYEKLEKKFGVI
;
A
#
# COMPACT_ATOMS: atom_id res chain seq x y z
N MET A 1 13.20 2.14 -8.59
CA MET A 1 11.82 2.62 -8.89
C MET A 1 11.33 3.60 -7.83
N ILE A 2 11.43 3.26 -6.54
CA ILE A 2 11.08 4.14 -5.41
C ILE A 2 11.93 5.42 -5.41
N ASP A 3 13.24 5.32 -5.65
CA ASP A 3 14.14 6.50 -5.71
C ASP A 3 13.81 7.44 -6.87
N LEU A 4 13.28 6.88 -7.96
CA LEU A 4 12.77 7.62 -9.12
C LEU A 4 11.34 8.16 -8.91
N LYS A 5 10.78 8.01 -7.70
CA LYS A 5 9.42 8.45 -7.33
C LYS A 5 8.32 7.90 -8.25
N LEU A 6 8.52 6.72 -8.81
CA LEU A 6 7.48 6.04 -9.58
C LEU A 6 6.33 5.65 -8.65
N SER A 7 5.10 5.80 -9.13
CA SER A 7 3.89 5.38 -8.41
C SER A 7 3.72 3.87 -8.61
N LEU A 8 3.95 3.10 -7.56
CA LEU A 8 3.95 1.63 -7.59
C LEU A 8 2.86 1.09 -6.67
N SER A 9 2.37 -0.11 -6.96
CA SER A 9 1.50 -0.88 -6.09
C SER A 9 1.92 -2.35 -6.14
N LEU A 10 1.85 -3.04 -5.00
CA LEU A 10 2.19 -4.46 -4.90
C LEU A 10 0.93 -5.31 -5.09
N CYS A 11 1.09 -6.43 -5.79
CA CYS A 11 0.05 -7.42 -5.99
C CYS A 11 0.67 -8.82 -6.04
N THR A 12 -0.17 -9.86 -6.06
CA THR A 12 0.30 -11.25 -6.16
C THR A 12 0.63 -11.67 -7.59
N ASP A 13 0.22 -10.88 -8.59
CA ASP A 13 0.05 -11.31 -9.98
C ASP A 13 -0.87 -12.56 -10.07
N ASN A 14 -0.30 -13.76 -9.90
CA ASN A 14 -1.06 -15.01 -9.81
C ASN A 14 -0.98 -15.65 -8.42
N ARG A 15 -2.01 -15.41 -7.61
CA ARG A 15 -2.10 -15.94 -6.24
C ARG A 15 -2.06 -17.47 -6.18
N LEU A 16 -2.74 -18.15 -7.10
CA LEU A 16 -2.92 -19.59 -7.08
C LEU A 16 -1.63 -20.31 -7.49
N VAL A 17 -0.95 -19.82 -8.52
CA VAL A 17 0.31 -20.42 -9.01
C VAL A 17 1.43 -20.18 -8.00
N SER A 18 1.53 -18.98 -7.44
CA SER A 18 2.62 -18.61 -6.53
C SER A 18 2.36 -18.98 -5.06
N HIS A 19 1.20 -19.55 -4.74
CA HIS A 19 0.77 -19.89 -3.37
C HIS A 19 1.04 -18.77 -2.34
N THR A 20 0.67 -17.55 -2.69
CA THR A 20 1.01 -16.35 -1.91
C THR A 20 -0.22 -15.51 -1.53
N THR A 21 -0.03 -14.42 -0.80
CA THR A 21 -1.05 -13.40 -0.53
C THR A 21 -0.45 -12.01 -0.75
N VAL A 22 -1.28 -10.97 -0.89
CA VAL A 22 -0.76 -9.60 -0.98
C VAL A 22 0.05 -9.24 0.26
N CYS A 23 -0.35 -9.71 1.45
CA CYS A 23 0.41 -9.49 2.69
C CYS A 23 1.80 -10.15 2.62
N ASN A 24 1.88 -11.39 2.12
CA ASN A 24 3.15 -12.09 1.97
C ASN A 24 4.08 -11.36 0.98
N GLU A 25 3.53 -10.81 -0.13
CA GLU A 25 4.33 -10.05 -1.09
C GLU A 25 4.79 -8.70 -0.54
N ILE A 26 3.98 -8.05 0.30
CA ILE A 26 4.39 -6.85 1.04
C ILE A 26 5.51 -7.18 2.02
N GLU A 27 5.36 -8.26 2.80
CA GLU A 27 6.36 -8.73 3.77
C GLU A 27 7.69 -9.04 3.06
N LYS A 28 7.66 -9.87 2.01
CA LYS A 28 8.85 -10.15 1.18
C LYS A 28 9.53 -8.89 0.66
N ALA A 29 8.75 -7.89 0.21
CA ALA A 29 9.33 -6.65 -0.30
C ALA A 29 10.05 -5.85 0.80
N VAL A 30 9.47 -5.78 2.00
CA VAL A 30 10.08 -5.08 3.15
C VAL A 30 11.29 -5.84 3.70
N GLU A 31 11.26 -7.17 3.69
CA GLU A 31 12.39 -8.00 4.13
C GLU A 31 13.56 -8.00 3.14
N SER A 32 13.27 -7.94 1.84
CA SER A 32 14.28 -8.06 0.78
C SER A 32 14.89 -6.71 0.36
N PHE A 33 14.14 -5.62 0.51
CA PHE A 33 14.56 -4.28 0.09
C PHE A 33 14.56 -3.31 1.27
N SER A 34 15.46 -2.32 1.24
CA SER A 34 15.54 -1.25 2.23
C SER A 34 14.39 -0.24 2.09
N ILE A 35 13.15 -0.68 2.36
CA ILE A 35 11.94 0.14 2.31
C ILE A 35 11.68 0.73 3.70
N SER A 36 11.83 2.04 3.84
CA SER A 36 11.45 2.76 5.05
C SER A 36 9.92 2.73 5.28
N PRO A 37 9.45 2.91 6.53
CA PRO A 37 8.01 2.98 6.83
C PRO A 37 7.24 4.01 6.00
N SER A 38 7.85 5.18 5.77
CA SER A 38 7.27 6.26 4.95
C SER A 38 7.12 5.82 3.48
N GLN A 39 8.13 5.15 2.91
CA GLN A 39 8.05 4.60 1.56
C GLN A 39 6.99 3.50 1.46
N LEU A 40 6.89 2.62 2.46
CA LEU A 40 5.87 1.58 2.48
C LEU A 40 4.46 2.21 2.49
N LYS A 41 4.25 3.24 3.32
CA LYS A 41 2.98 4.00 3.37
C LYS A 41 2.63 4.56 1.98
N ASP A 42 3.57 5.17 1.29
CA ASP A 42 3.35 5.69 -0.07
C ASP A 42 2.95 4.58 -1.05
N ILE A 43 3.66 3.45 -1.06
CA ILE A 43 3.37 2.30 -1.94
C ILE A 43 1.94 1.79 -1.72
N ILE A 44 1.54 1.60 -0.45
CA ILE A 44 0.19 1.14 -0.11
C ILE A 44 -0.85 2.16 -0.56
N LEU A 45 -0.67 3.44 -0.22
CA LEU A 45 -1.63 4.50 -0.55
C LEU A 45 -1.76 4.75 -2.05
N TYR A 46 -0.69 4.57 -2.83
CA TYR A 46 -0.74 4.68 -4.29
C TYR A 46 -1.71 3.66 -4.89
N GLY A 47 -1.76 2.42 -4.39
CA GLY A 47 -2.74 1.43 -4.83
C GLY A 47 -4.19 1.92 -4.69
N PHE A 48 -4.54 2.48 -3.54
CA PHE A 48 -5.88 3.02 -3.30
C PHE A 48 -6.16 4.27 -4.16
N LYS A 49 -5.20 5.18 -4.26
CA LYS A 49 -5.34 6.41 -5.06
C LYS A 49 -5.48 6.12 -6.57
N ARG A 50 -4.83 5.08 -7.07
CA ARG A 50 -4.83 4.70 -8.50
C ARG A 50 -5.87 3.64 -8.87
N SER A 51 -6.61 3.10 -7.90
CA SER A 51 -7.69 2.14 -8.15
C SER A 51 -8.80 2.71 -9.05
N PHE A 52 -9.43 1.85 -9.86
CA PHE A 52 -10.66 2.21 -10.56
C PHE A 52 -11.83 2.16 -9.59
N PHE A 53 -12.22 3.32 -9.08
CA PHE A 53 -13.32 3.48 -8.13
C PHE A 53 -14.60 3.85 -8.88
N PHE A 54 -15.67 3.09 -8.65
CA PHE A 54 -16.89 3.16 -9.47
C PHE A 54 -17.82 4.32 -9.12
N HIS A 55 -17.60 5.00 -8.00
CA HIS A 55 -18.35 6.19 -7.59
C HIS A 55 -17.62 7.50 -7.96
N SER A 56 -18.18 8.63 -7.51
CA SER A 56 -17.62 9.96 -7.74
C SER A 56 -16.19 10.13 -7.19
N TYR A 57 -15.46 11.11 -7.73
CA TYR A 57 -14.14 11.49 -7.23
C TYR A 57 -14.18 11.94 -5.76
N ALA A 58 -15.23 12.63 -5.33
CA ALA A 58 -15.41 13.05 -3.94
C ALA A 58 -15.52 11.83 -3.01
N SER A 59 -16.35 10.85 -3.38
CA SER A 59 -16.49 9.58 -2.65
C SER A 59 -15.18 8.79 -2.62
N LYS A 60 -14.42 8.78 -3.73
CA LYS A 60 -13.09 8.15 -3.78
C LYS A 60 -12.13 8.80 -2.79
N ARG A 61 -12.15 10.14 -2.71
CA ARG A 61 -11.28 10.89 -1.79
C ARG A 61 -11.60 10.59 -0.33
N GLU A 62 -12.88 10.45 0.01
CA GLU A 62 -13.31 10.05 1.35
C GLU A 62 -12.84 8.63 1.68
N TYR A 63 -13.05 7.68 0.77
CA TYR A 63 -12.56 6.31 0.93
C TYR A 63 -11.04 6.26 1.14
N VAL A 64 -10.26 6.95 0.30
CA VAL A 64 -8.79 7.02 0.45
C VAL A 64 -8.40 7.66 1.79
N ARG A 65 -9.13 8.66 2.28
CA ARG A 65 -8.88 9.26 3.60
C ARG A 65 -9.07 8.24 4.72
N GLN A 66 -10.13 7.43 4.69
CA GLN A 66 -10.35 6.37 5.70
C GLN A 66 -9.20 5.36 5.73
N VAL A 67 -8.65 5.01 4.56
CA VAL A 67 -7.48 4.13 4.45
C VAL A 67 -6.23 4.78 5.06
N ILE A 68 -5.99 6.07 4.79
CA ILE A 68 -4.88 6.83 5.39
C ILE A 68 -4.99 6.82 6.92
N ASP A 69 -6.18 7.16 7.44
CA ASP A 69 -6.41 7.26 8.88
C ASP A 69 -6.23 5.89 9.56
N TYR A 70 -6.67 4.81 8.90
CA TYR A 70 -6.45 3.45 9.38
C TYR A 70 -4.96 3.07 9.39
N TYR A 71 -4.21 3.40 8.34
CA TYR A 71 -2.77 3.15 8.29
C TYR A 71 -2.04 3.90 9.40
N GLU A 72 -2.33 5.19 9.59
CA GLU A 72 -1.73 6.02 10.65
C GLU A 72 -2.05 5.52 12.07
N LYS A 73 -3.26 4.99 12.26
CA LYS A 73 -3.63 4.32 13.51
C LYS A 73 -2.76 3.09 13.76
N LEU A 74 -2.45 2.31 12.72
CA LEU A 74 -1.56 1.15 12.84
C LEU A 74 -0.11 1.58 13.11
N GLU A 75 0.39 2.61 12.43
CA GLU A 75 1.74 3.16 12.67
C GLU A 75 1.93 3.51 14.16
N LYS A 76 0.96 4.24 14.73
CA LYS A 76 0.96 4.58 16.17
C LYS A 76 0.84 3.35 17.07
N LYS A 77 -0.03 2.40 16.72
CA LYS A 77 -0.23 1.17 17.51
C LYS A 77 1.05 0.34 17.62
N PHE A 78 1.85 0.30 16.56
CA PHE A 78 3.07 -0.50 16.49
C PHE A 78 4.35 0.30 16.75
N GLY A 79 4.26 1.57 17.13
CA GLY A 79 5.42 2.41 17.48
C GLY A 79 6.35 2.70 16.29
N VAL A 80 5.80 2.73 15.08
CA VAL A 80 6.53 3.06 13.85
C VAL A 80 6.66 4.58 13.67
N ILE A 81 5.79 5.34 14.35
CA ILE A 81 5.80 6.80 14.53
C ILE A 81 5.58 7.10 16.00
#